data_AF-A0A0S8EWG0-F1
#
_entry.id   AF-A0A0S8EWG0-F1
#
_cell.length_a   1.000
_cell.length_b   1.000
_cell.length_c   1.000
_cell.angle_alpha   90.00
_cell.angle_beta   90.00
_cell.angle_gamma   90.00
#
_symmetry.space_group_name_H-M   'P 1'
#
loop_
_entity.id
_entity.type
_entity.pdbx_description
1 polymer ?
#
loop_
_entity_poly.entity_id
_entity_poly.type
_entity_poly.pdbx_seq_one_letter_code
_entity_poly.pdbx_strand_id
1 'polypeptide(L)'
;MAEPLMETNVFPPMVVQMIGVGEQTGALDTMLNKIADFYEDEVDVAVAALTSLLEPLMMVFIGGIVGVILISMYLPIFSIAGKVNAE
;
A
#
# COMPACT_ATOMS: atom_id res chain seq x y z
N MET A 1 16.64 -29.85 -6.39
CA MET A 1 16.01 -29.20 -5.22
C MET A 1 14.70 -28.51 -5.59
N ALA A 2 14.48 -28.12 -6.85
CA ALA A 2 13.24 -27.44 -7.26
C ALA A 2 11.93 -28.25 -7.09
N GLU A 3 11.93 -29.55 -7.38
CA GLU A 3 10.72 -30.40 -7.31
C GLU A 3 10.07 -30.47 -5.92
N PRO A 4 10.80 -30.78 -4.81
CA PRO A 4 10.22 -30.75 -3.47
C PRO A 4 9.73 -29.36 -3.03
N LEU A 5 10.40 -28.29 -3.48
CA LEU A 5 10.02 -26.92 -3.13
C LEU A 5 8.68 -26.52 -3.76
N MET A 6 8.35 -27.07 -4.93
CA MET A 6 7.09 -26.84 -5.61
C MET A 6 5.89 -27.39 -4.83
N GLU A 7 6.05 -28.51 -4.13
CA GLU A 7 4.97 -29.16 -3.38
C GLU A 7 4.58 -28.39 -2.11
N THR A 8 5.46 -27.53 -1.60
CA THR A 8 5.22 -26.80 -0.35
C THR A 8 4.26 -25.62 -0.47
N ASN A 9 3.89 -25.17 -1.68
CA ASN A 9 3.02 -24.01 -1.97
C ASN A 9 3.43 -22.67 -1.30
N VAL A 10 4.59 -22.61 -0.64
CA VAL A 10 5.15 -21.38 -0.05
C VAL A 10 5.93 -20.60 -1.11
N PHE A 11 6.54 -21.30 -2.06
CA PHE A 11 7.35 -20.70 -3.11
C PHE A 11 6.52 -20.47 -4.38
N PRO A 12 6.47 -19.24 -4.90
CA PRO A 12 5.82 -18.98 -6.18
C PRO A 12 6.44 -19.79 -7.31
N PRO A 13 5.67 -20.16 -8.34
CA PRO A 13 6.17 -20.94 -9.47
C PRO A 13 7.41 -20.33 -10.15
N MET A 14 7.50 -18.99 -10.18
CA MET A 14 8.64 -18.26 -10.72
C MET A 14 9.95 -18.56 -9.96
N VAL A 15 9.91 -18.56 -8.62
CA VAL A 15 11.08 -18.84 -7.78
C VAL A 15 11.57 -20.27 -7.97
N VAL A 16 10.64 -21.24 -8.00
CA VAL A 16 10.96 -22.66 -8.22
C VAL A 16 11.60 -22.87 -9.59
N GLN A 17 11.09 -22.20 -10.63
CA GLN A 17 11.65 -22.26 -11.98
C GLN A 17 13.06 -21.66 -12.04
N MET A 18 13.30 -20.50 -11.42
CA MET A 18 14.63 -19.88 -11.38
C MET A 18 15.65 -20.74 -10.61
N ILE A 19 15.24 -21.37 -9.51
CA ILE A 19 16.07 -22.35 -8.80
C ILE A 19 16.39 -23.54 -9.70
N GLY A 20 15.40 -24.08 -10.41
CA GLY A 20 15.61 -25.20 -11.35
C GLY A 20 16.58 -24.85 -12.49
N VAL A 21 16.48 -23.65 -13.06
CA VAL A 21 17.44 -23.14 -14.06
C VAL A 21 18.84 -22.98 -13.45
N GLY A 22 18.94 -22.46 -12.23
CA GLY A 22 20.21 -22.33 -11.50
C GLY A 22 20.87 -23.67 -11.19
N GLU A 23 20.08 -24.69 -10.84
CA GLU A 23 20.57 -26.06 -10.63
C GLU A 23 21.06 -26.70 -11.94
N GLN A 24 20.33 -26.54 -13.05
CA GLN A 24 20.70 -27.11 -14.35
C GLN A 24 21.95 -26.46 -14.94
N THR A 25 22.14 -25.16 -14.72
CA THR A 25 23.25 -24.37 -15.26
C THR A 25 24.44 -24.28 -14.31
N GLY A 26 24.31 -24.77 -13.07
CA GLY A 26 25.31 -24.59 -12.02
C GLY A 26 25.42 -23.15 -11.49
N ALA A 27 24.50 -22.26 -11.87
CA ALA A 27 24.48 -20.83 -11.52
C ALA A 27 23.44 -20.52 -10.41
N LEU A 28 23.25 -21.44 -9.47
CA LEU A 28 22.25 -21.31 -8.40
C LEU A 28 22.43 -20.03 -7.57
N ASP A 29 23.66 -19.70 -7.19
CA ASP A 29 23.98 -18.49 -6.45
C ASP A 29 23.52 -17.21 -7.17
N THR A 30 23.77 -17.13 -8.48
CA THR A 30 23.32 -16.01 -9.31
C THR A 30 21.80 -15.95 -9.43
N MET A 31 21.12 -17.10 -9.54
CA MET A 31 19.66 -17.13 -9.59
C MET A 31 19.02 -16.73 -8.27
N LEU A 32 19.59 -17.14 -7.14
CA LEU A 32 19.11 -16.76 -5.81
C LEU A 32 19.28 -15.26 -5.55
N ASN A 33 20.40 -14.66 -5.95
CA ASN A 33 20.58 -13.20 -5.87
C ASN A 33 19.54 -12.46 -6.72
N LYS A 34 19.27 -12.90 -7.95
CA LYS A 34 18.21 -12.30 -8.78
C LYS A 34 16.82 -12.39 -8.15
N ILE A 35 16.53 -13.50 -7.46
CA ILE A 35 15.25 -13.66 -6.74
C ILE A 35 15.20 -12.65 -5.59
N ALA A 36 16.29 -12.48 -4.84
CA ALA A 36 16.36 -11.49 -3.76
C ALA A 36 16.14 -10.06 -4.29
N ASP A 37 16.85 -9.67 -5.35
CA ASP A 37 16.70 -8.35 -5.99
C ASP A 37 15.24 -8.11 -6.42
N PHE A 38 14.59 -9.11 -7.02
CA PHE A 38 13.18 -9.02 -7.43
C PHE A 38 12.23 -8.77 -6.26
N TYR A 39 12.42 -9.49 -5.14
CA TYR A 39 11.57 -9.30 -3.96
C TYR A 39 11.85 -7.95 -3.27
N GLU A 40 13.09 -7.48 -3.26
CA GLU A 40 13.44 -6.16 -2.75
C GLU A 40 12.73 -5.06 -3.57
N ASP A 41 12.79 -5.16 -4.91
CA ASP A 41 12.07 -4.25 -5.81
C ASP A 41 10.54 -4.29 -5.56
N GLU A 42 9.96 -5.47 -5.39
CA GLU A 42 8.52 -5.63 -5.12
C GLU A 42 8.12 -4.98 -3.79
N VAL A 43 8.95 -5.13 -2.74
CA VAL A 43 8.74 -4.50 -1.43
C VAL A 43 8.85 -2.98 -1.55
N ASP A 44 9.87 -2.47 -2.25
CA ASP A 44 10.06 -1.03 -2.43
C ASP A 44 8.88 -0.38 -3.17
N VAL A 45 8.39 -1.03 -4.22
CA VAL A 45 7.19 -0.59 -4.95
C VAL A 45 5.97 -0.59 -4.04
N ALA A 46 5.78 -1.64 -3.24
CA ALA A 46 4.66 -1.73 -2.31
C ALA A 46 4.73 -0.63 -1.23
N VAL A 47 5.91 -0.38 -0.66
CA VAL A 47 6.13 0.67 0.34
C VAL A 47 5.89 2.05 -0.25
N ALA A 48 6.38 2.31 -1.47
CA ALA A 48 6.15 3.57 -2.17
C ALA A 48 4.65 3.80 -2.46
N ALA A 49 3.94 2.77 -2.91
CA ALA A 49 2.50 2.83 -3.15
C ALA A 49 1.71 3.09 -1.85
N LEU A 50 2.04 2.38 -0.76
CA LEU A 50 1.44 2.61 0.55
C LEU A 50 1.67 4.04 1.04
N THR A 51 2.90 4.54 0.88
CA THR A 51 3.26 5.92 1.26
C THR A 51 2.50 6.95 0.44
N SER A 52 2.35 6.73 -0.86
CA SER A 52 1.58 7.61 -1.75
C SER A 52 0.09 7.64 -1.39
N LEU A 53 -0.48 6.53 -0.91
CA LEU A 53 -1.88 6.46 -0.46
C LEU A 53 -2.12 7.11 0.91
N LEU A 54 -1.10 7.20 1.76
CA LEU A 54 -1.23 7.86 3.07
C LEU A 54 -1.51 9.36 2.94
N GLU A 55 -0.92 10.04 1.95
CA GLU A 55 -1.11 11.47 1.72
C GLU A 55 -2.59 11.88 1.46
N PRO A 56 -3.31 11.29 0.49
CA PRO A 56 -4.73 11.61 0.28
C PRO A 56 -5.61 11.22 1.46
N LEU A 57 -5.29 10.13 2.18
CA LEU A 57 -6.00 9.77 3.41
C LEU A 57 -5.88 10.85 4.48
N MET A 58 -4.68 11.38 4.69
CA MET A 58 -4.46 12.49 5.62
C MET A 58 -5.20 13.76 5.18
N MET A 59 -5.22 14.08 3.87
CA MET A 59 -5.97 15.23 3.36
C MET A 59 -7.48 15.10 3.62
N VAL A 60 -8.07 13.92 3.40
CA VAL A 60 -9.49 13.67 3.70
C VAL A 60 -9.75 13.81 5.21
N PHE A 61 -8.86 13.28 6.04
CA PHE A 61 -8.99 13.37 7.49
C PHE A 61 -8.92 14.82 8.00
N ILE A 62 -7.92 15.59 7.56
CA ILE A 62 -7.76 17.01 7.92
C ILE A 62 -8.94 17.82 7.38
N GLY A 63 -9.33 17.60 6.12
CA GLY A 63 -10.50 18.25 5.52
C GLY A 63 -11.79 17.97 6.29
N GLY A 64 -11.97 16.73 6.77
CA GLY A 64 -13.08 16.35 7.63
C GLY A 64 -13.11 17.13 8.95
N ILE A 65 -11.96 17.21 9.64
CA ILE A 65 -11.85 17.97 10.90
C ILE A 65 -12.18 19.45 10.68
N VAL A 66 -11.58 20.07 9.67
CA VAL A 66 -11.82 21.49 9.34
C VAL A 66 -13.29 21.70 8.97
N GLY A 67 -13.87 20.81 8.17
CA GLY A 67 -15.28 20.87 7.78
C GLY A 67 -16.23 20.82 8.99
N VAL A 68 -15.96 19.93 9.95
CA VAL A 68 -16.75 19.84 11.19
C VAL A 68 -16.64 21.11 12.03
N ILE A 69 -15.44 21.70 12.13
CA ILE A 69 -15.22 22.95 12.85
C ILE A 69 -16.02 24.09 12.20
N LEU A 70 -15.95 24.23 10.88
CA LEU A 70 -16.68 25.26 10.13
C LEU A 70 -18.19 25.12 10.33
N ILE A 71 -18.73 23.91 10.17
CA ILE A 71 -20.16 23.64 10.38
C ILE A 71 -20.56 24.03 11.81
N SER A 72 -19.78 23.63 12.80
CA SER A 72 -20.05 23.93 14.22
C SER A 72 -20.03 25.43 14.52
N MET A 73 -19.18 26.21 13.84
CA MET A 73 -19.08 27.65 14.04
C MET A 73 -20.17 28.45 13.30
N TYR A 74 -20.50 28.07 12.06
CA TYR A 74 -21.40 28.85 11.20
C TYR A 74 -22.87 28.46 11.34
N LEU A 75 -23.22 27.20 11.62
CA LEU A 75 -24.62 26.80 11.84
C LEU A 75 -25.32 27.62 12.94
N PRO A 76 -24.70 27.88 14.11
CA PRO A 76 -25.31 28.72 15.14
C PRO A 76 -25.60 30.13 14.63
N ILE A 77 -24.68 30.72 13.87
CA ILE A 77 -24.86 32.07 13.28
C ILE A 77 -26.08 32.08 12.36
N PHE A 78 -26.23 31.10 11.47
CA PHE A 78 -27.40 30.98 10.61
C PHE A 78 -28.69 30.75 11.40
N SER A 79 -28.64 29.95 12.47
CA SER A 79 -29.81 29.72 13.32
C SER A 79 -30.27 30.99 14.05
N ILE A 80 -29.33 31.86 14.46
CA ILE A 80 -29.62 33.13 15.12
C ILE A 80 -30.13 34.14 14.09
N ALA A 81 -29.48 34.25 12.93
CA ALA A 81 -29.92 35.14 11.84
C ALA A 81 -31.31 34.77 11.29
N GLY A 82 -31.64 33.48 11.23
CA GLY A 82 -32.97 32.99 10.82
C GLY A 82 -34.05 33.30 11.84
N LYS A 83 -33.73 33.29 13.15
CA LYS A 83 -34.67 33.68 14.21
C LYS A 83 -34.89 35.19 14.28
N VAL A 84 -33.86 35.99 13.97
CA VAL A 84 -33.94 37.46 13.98
C VAL A 84 -34.77 38.03 12.81
N ASN A 85 -34.88 37.33 11.67
CA ASN A 85 -35.70 37.75 10.53
C ASN A 85 -37.17 37.27 10.61
N ALA A 86 -37.57 36.57 11.69
CA ALA A 86 -38.89 35.93 11.83
C ALA A 86 -39.82 36.64 12.84
N GLU A 87 -39.45 37.83 13.35
CA GLU A 87 -40.33 38.75 14.10
C GLU A 87 -40.63 40.02 13.29
#